data_AF-A0A7Y6BXZ1-F1
#
_entry.id   AF-A0A7Y6BXZ1-F1
#
_cell.length_a   1.000
_cell.length_b   1.000
_cell.length_c   1.000
_cell.angle_alpha   90.00
_cell.angle_beta   90.00
_cell.angle_gamma   90.00
#
_symmetry.space_group_name_H-M   'P 1'
#
loop_
_entity.id
_entity.type
_entity.pdbx_description
1 polymer ?
#
loop_
_entity_poly.entity_id
_entity_poly.type
_entity_poly.pdbx_seq_one_letter_code
_entity_poly.pdbx_strand_id
1 'polypeptide(L)'
;MGMPRRSLPWRIIIPTIIVIVIGLVVYFSFQNVFDLFRNFRVTINNESDYDIVSVKTGLEKGDNSKNNIEDGSLYILQKDVPSGKKVKFAPQLKLSGEGAIYLEFTDNQGKSQHHTVCGYTEYLSGNSYVTITNDKVSVVEECM
;
A
#
# COMPACT_ATOMS: atom_id res chain seq x y z
N MET A 1 13.58 -5.30 54.74
CA MET A 1 12.99 -3.99 54.41
C MET A 1 11.78 -4.20 53.51
N GLY A 2 10.57 -4.14 54.05
CA GLY A 2 9.33 -4.20 53.27
C GLY A 2 8.89 -2.79 52.90
N MET A 3 8.83 -2.49 51.61
CA MET A 3 8.37 -1.19 51.10
C MET A 3 6.85 -1.09 51.31
N PRO A 4 6.32 -0.06 51.99
CA PRO A 4 4.87 0.06 52.18
C PRO A 4 4.21 0.40 50.84
N ARG A 5 3.50 -0.58 50.26
CA ARG A 5 2.60 -0.35 49.13
C ARG A 5 1.40 0.45 49.63
N ARG A 6 1.48 1.78 49.52
CA ARG A 6 0.30 2.65 49.63
C ARG A 6 -0.60 2.37 48.42
N SER A 7 -1.64 1.58 48.62
CA SER A 7 -2.67 1.34 47.60
C SER A 7 -3.37 2.66 47.29
N LEU A 8 -3.31 3.08 46.03
CA LEU A 8 -3.98 4.27 45.55
C LEU A 8 -5.49 4.13 45.84
N PRO A 9 -6.18 5.16 46.36
CA PRO A 9 -7.60 5.04 46.67
C PRO A 9 -8.39 4.80 45.38
N TRP A 10 -9.34 3.88 45.42
CA TRP A 10 -10.11 3.43 44.25
C TRP A 10 -10.81 4.57 43.50
N ARG A 11 -11.13 5.66 44.23
CA ARG A 11 -11.68 6.91 43.68
C ARG A 11 -10.76 7.64 42.71
N ILE A 12 -9.45 7.43 42.79
CA ILE A 12 -8.45 7.98 41.86
C ILE A 12 -8.16 6.99 40.73
N ILE A 13 -8.15 5.68 41.04
CA ILE A 13 -7.86 4.62 40.06
C ILE A 13 -8.90 4.60 38.92
N ILE A 14 -10.20 4.64 39.24
CA ILE A 14 -11.28 4.56 38.26
C ILE A 14 -11.19 5.66 37.19
N PRO A 15 -11.11 6.97 37.54
CA PRO A 15 -11.03 8.01 36.52
C PRO A 15 -9.73 7.95 35.70
N THR A 16 -8.60 7.57 36.29
CA THR A 16 -7.36 7.38 35.52
C THR A 16 -7.47 6.24 34.51
N ILE A 17 -8.10 5.13 34.87
CA ILE A 17 -8.33 4.03 33.93
C ILE A 17 -9.23 4.48 32.78
N ILE A 18 -10.29 5.23 33.07
CA ILE A 18 -11.21 5.75 32.04
C ILE A 18 -10.47 6.67 31.07
N VAL A 19 -9.64 7.59 31.56
CA VAL A 19 -8.85 8.49 30.69
C VAL A 19 -7.85 7.70 29.83
N ILE A 20 -7.19 6.68 30.40
CA ILE A 20 -6.27 5.83 29.65
C ILE A 20 -7.03 5.05 28.56
N VAL A 21 -8.18 4.48 28.88
CA VAL A 21 -9.00 3.73 27.90
C VAL A 21 -9.48 4.64 26.77
N ILE A 22 -9.97 5.84 27.09
CA ILE A 22 -10.37 6.83 26.07
C ILE A 22 -9.16 7.22 25.21
N GLY A 23 -8.01 7.50 25.84
CA GLY A 23 -6.78 7.83 25.14
C GLY A 23 -6.32 6.71 24.19
N LEU A 24 -6.43 5.45 24.61
CA LEU A 24 -6.10 4.30 23.76
C LEU A 24 -7.07 4.14 22.59
N VAL A 25 -8.38 4.30 22.83
CA VAL A 25 -9.39 4.23 21.75
C VAL A 25 -9.15 5.31 20.71
N VAL A 26 -8.90 6.54 21.14
CA VAL A 26 -8.54 7.66 20.25
C VAL A 26 -7.25 7.33 19.49
N TYR A 27 -6.21 6.89 20.18
CA TYR A 27 -4.93 6.53 19.56
C TYR A 27 -5.08 5.46 18.47
N PHE A 28 -5.80 4.37 18.75
CA PHE A 28 -6.06 3.32 17.75
C PHE A 28 -6.93 3.81 16.59
N SER A 29 -7.90 4.68 16.85
CA SER A 29 -8.75 5.25 15.78
C SER A 29 -7.97 6.18 14.85
N PHE A 30 -6.97 6.90 15.35
CA PHE A 30 -6.16 7.83 14.53
C PHE A 30 -5.05 7.15 13.74
N GLN A 31 -4.63 5.92 14.08
CA GLN A 31 -3.62 5.18 13.29
C GLN A 31 -4.07 4.97 11.83
N ASN A 32 -5.36 4.68 11.61
CA ASN A 32 -5.90 4.52 10.26
C ASN A 32 -5.92 5.85 9.48
N VAL A 33 -6.03 7.00 10.16
CA VAL A 33 -6.08 8.31 9.51
C VAL A 33 -4.70 8.75 9.01
N PHE A 34 -3.62 8.33 9.67
CA PHE A 34 -2.27 8.65 9.23
C PHE A 34 -1.84 7.89 7.95
N ASP A 35 -2.52 6.79 7.60
CA ASP A 35 -2.29 6.12 6.31
C ASP A 35 -2.88 6.90 5.11
N LEU A 36 -3.86 7.79 5.31
CA LEU A 36 -4.43 8.62 4.24
C LEU A 36 -3.42 9.57 3.59
N PHE A 37 -2.45 10.10 4.35
CA PHE A 37 -1.47 11.07 3.84
C PHE A 37 -0.16 10.44 3.39
N ARG A 38 -0.08 9.11 3.32
CA ARG A 38 1.14 8.43 2.86
C ARG A 38 1.14 8.32 1.36
N ASN A 39 2.31 8.60 0.77
CA ASN A 39 2.59 8.32 -0.64
C ASN A 39 2.09 6.93 -1.01
N PHE A 40 1.46 6.83 -2.19
CA PHE A 40 0.93 5.60 -2.75
C PHE A 40 1.96 4.47 -2.66
N ARG A 41 1.52 3.30 -2.20
CA ARG A 41 2.37 2.11 -2.08
C ARG A 41 1.73 0.92 -2.76
N VAL A 42 2.56 0.17 -3.47
CA VAL A 42 2.17 -1.11 -4.05
C VAL A 42 2.81 -2.22 -3.25
N THR A 43 2.00 -3.22 -2.88
CA THR A 43 2.46 -4.46 -2.26
C THR A 43 2.15 -5.61 -3.20
N ILE A 44 3.19 -6.25 -3.74
CA ILE A 44 3.05 -7.44 -4.58
C ILE A 44 3.31 -8.67 -3.72
N ASN A 45 2.36 -9.59 -3.74
CA ASN A 45 2.44 -10.91 -3.13
C ASN A 45 2.51 -11.94 -4.27
N ASN A 46 3.71 -12.50 -4.50
CA ASN A 46 3.88 -13.53 -5.51
C ASN A 46 3.64 -14.91 -4.89
N GLU A 47 2.47 -15.46 -5.14
CA GLU A 47 2.04 -16.82 -4.76
C GLU A 47 2.06 -17.77 -5.98
N SER A 48 2.64 -17.36 -7.10
CA SER A 48 2.85 -18.21 -8.27
C SER A 48 4.13 -19.03 -8.15
N ASP A 49 4.27 -20.06 -8.97
CA ASP A 49 5.47 -20.91 -9.03
C ASP A 49 6.65 -20.25 -9.76
N TYR A 50 6.48 -19.02 -10.25
CA TYR A 50 7.43 -18.33 -11.11
C TYR A 50 7.93 -17.04 -10.48
N ASP A 51 9.18 -16.68 -10.77
CA ASP A 51 9.74 -15.41 -10.34
C ASP A 51 9.23 -14.27 -11.23
N ILE A 52 8.91 -13.13 -10.62
CA ILE A 52 8.63 -11.90 -11.36
C ILE A 52 9.93 -11.12 -11.53
N VAL A 53 10.38 -10.99 -12.78
CA VAL A 53 11.70 -10.43 -13.13
C VAL A 53 11.62 -8.98 -13.63
N SER A 54 10.42 -8.49 -13.92
CA SER A 54 10.20 -7.09 -14.25
C SER A 54 8.89 -6.62 -13.65
N VAL A 55 8.91 -5.47 -12.99
CA VAL A 55 7.72 -4.80 -12.49
C VAL A 55 7.81 -3.33 -12.85
N LYS A 56 6.76 -2.83 -13.48
CA LYS A 56 6.59 -1.44 -13.89
C LYS A 56 5.28 -0.92 -13.36
N THR A 57 5.27 0.31 -12.91
CA THR A 57 4.07 1.01 -12.48
C THR A 57 4.02 2.34 -13.18
N GLY A 58 2.86 2.75 -13.68
CA GLY A 58 2.74 4.05 -14.31
C GLY A 58 1.34 4.61 -14.26
N LEU A 59 1.16 5.77 -14.90
CA LEU A 59 -0.12 6.46 -15.00
C LEU A 59 -0.77 6.20 -16.35
N GLU A 60 -2.02 5.76 -16.34
CA GLU A 60 -2.91 5.81 -17.50
C GLU A 60 -3.70 7.12 -17.44
N LYS A 61 -3.49 8.02 -18.41
CA LYS A 61 -4.35 9.19 -18.60
C LYS A 61 -5.60 8.77 -19.36
N GLY A 62 -6.78 9.19 -18.88
CA GLY A 62 -8.03 9.07 -19.62
C GLY A 62 -7.94 9.85 -20.93
N ASP A 63 -8.34 9.18 -22.02
CA ASP A 63 -8.38 9.64 -23.41
C ASP A 63 -7.07 9.46 -24.23
N ASN A 64 -7.00 8.31 -24.92
CA ASN A 64 -6.26 8.06 -26.17
C ASN A 64 -4.75 8.39 -26.24
N SER A 65 -4.04 8.57 -25.12
CA SER A 65 -2.60 8.77 -25.15
C SER A 65 -1.83 7.48 -24.84
N LYS A 66 -1.88 6.51 -25.77
CA LYS A 66 -1.03 5.30 -25.71
C LYS A 66 0.48 5.59 -25.81
N ASN A 67 0.89 6.85 -26.02
CA ASN A 67 2.25 7.21 -26.44
C ASN A 67 2.89 8.43 -25.72
N ASN A 68 2.24 9.07 -24.74
CA ASN A 68 2.89 10.15 -23.97
C ASN A 68 3.28 9.68 -22.58
N ILE A 69 4.40 8.96 -22.48
CA ILE A 69 5.09 8.76 -21.20
C ILE A 69 5.78 10.09 -20.88
N GLU A 70 5.10 10.97 -20.14
CA GLU A 70 5.71 12.16 -19.55
C GLU A 70 6.76 11.75 -18.51
N ASP A 71 7.83 12.52 -18.38
CA ASP A 71 8.90 12.25 -17.40
C ASP A 71 8.33 12.23 -15.96
N GLY A 72 8.47 11.10 -15.27
CA GLY A 72 7.84 10.84 -13.96
C GLY A 72 6.49 10.12 -13.99
N SER A 73 5.99 9.68 -15.15
CA SER A 73 4.78 8.85 -15.27
C SER A 73 5.02 7.33 -15.22
N LEU A 74 6.29 6.91 -15.14
CA LEU A 74 6.71 5.51 -15.11
C LEU A 74 7.73 5.26 -13.99
N TYR A 75 7.53 4.19 -13.25
CA TYR A 75 8.44 3.67 -12.24
C TYR A 75 8.77 2.21 -12.57
N ILE A 76 10.05 1.86 -12.54
CA ILE A 76 10.52 0.48 -12.74
C ILE A 76 11.13 -0.01 -11.43
N LEU A 77 10.63 -1.12 -10.92
CA LEU A 77 11.22 -1.76 -9.76
C LEU A 77 12.51 -2.48 -10.19
N GLN A 78 13.64 -2.11 -9.60
CA GLN A 78 14.95 -2.70 -9.91
C GLN A 78 15.19 -4.06 -9.20
N LYS A 79 14.15 -4.66 -8.65
CA LYS A 79 14.23 -5.86 -7.82
C LYS A 79 13.18 -6.85 -8.26
N ASP A 80 13.62 -8.08 -8.44
CA ASP A 80 12.75 -9.22 -8.70
C ASP A 80 11.85 -9.54 -7.50
N VAL A 81 10.73 -10.19 -7.77
CA VAL A 81 9.82 -10.72 -6.76
C VAL A 81 9.82 -12.24 -6.88
N PRO A 82 10.68 -12.94 -6.12
CA PRO A 82 10.76 -14.39 -6.20
C PRO A 82 9.43 -15.07 -5.83
N SER A 83 9.23 -16.28 -6.30
CA SER A 83 8.10 -17.13 -5.91
C SER A 83 7.97 -17.25 -4.39
N GLY A 84 6.75 -17.13 -3.89
CA GLY A 84 6.42 -17.17 -2.46
C GLY A 84 6.87 -15.95 -1.66
N LYS A 85 7.30 -14.87 -2.32
CA LYS A 85 7.76 -13.64 -1.65
C LYS A 85 6.80 -12.47 -1.85
N LYS A 86 6.84 -11.58 -0.87
CA LYS A 86 6.15 -10.30 -0.87
C LYS A 86 7.16 -9.16 -0.99
N VAL A 87 6.89 -8.19 -1.85
CA VAL A 87 7.62 -6.93 -1.93
C VAL A 87 6.68 -5.76 -1.73
N LYS A 88 7.16 -4.71 -1.08
CA LYS A 88 6.45 -3.45 -0.91
C LYS A 88 7.34 -2.32 -1.39
N PHE A 89 6.80 -1.43 -2.21
CA PHE A 89 7.52 -0.26 -2.74
C PHE A 89 6.57 0.94 -2.88
N ALA A 90 7.15 2.12 -3.02
CA ALA A 90 6.43 3.37 -3.24
C ALA A 90 6.89 3.94 -4.58
N PRO A 91 6.08 3.79 -5.66
CA PRO A 91 6.47 4.30 -6.97
C PRO A 91 6.49 5.83 -6.95
N GLN A 92 7.59 6.42 -7.41
CA GLN A 92 7.75 7.88 -7.46
C GLN A 92 7.10 8.46 -8.71
N LEU A 93 5.77 8.34 -8.79
CA LEU A 93 4.99 8.88 -9.89
C LEU A 93 4.73 10.38 -9.69
N LYS A 94 4.40 11.09 -10.77
CA LYS A 94 3.92 12.47 -10.73
C LYS A 94 2.57 12.54 -11.44
N LEU A 95 1.49 12.68 -10.67
CA LEU A 95 0.17 12.97 -11.22
C LEU A 95 0.08 14.43 -11.66
N SER A 96 -0.59 14.64 -12.79
CA SER A 96 -0.98 15.96 -13.28
C SER A 96 -2.44 15.89 -13.72
N GLY A 97 -3.35 15.93 -12.74
CA GLY A 97 -4.80 15.73 -12.93
C GLY A 97 -5.26 14.31 -12.54
N GLU A 98 -6.49 13.99 -12.92
CA GLU A 98 -7.09 12.67 -12.73
C GLU A 98 -6.38 11.61 -13.59
N GLY A 99 -6.17 10.43 -13.03
CA GLY A 99 -5.63 9.29 -13.77
C GLY A 99 -5.86 7.96 -13.07
N ALA A 100 -5.48 6.89 -13.74
CA ALA A 100 -5.41 5.56 -13.15
C ALA A 100 -3.94 5.15 -12.98
N ILE A 101 -3.65 4.33 -11.98
CA ILE A 101 -2.31 3.73 -11.81
C ILE A 101 -2.39 2.30 -12.32
N TYR A 102 -1.46 1.93 -13.20
CA TYR A 102 -1.32 0.57 -13.67
C TYR A 102 -0.06 -0.09 -13.12
N LEU A 103 -0.09 -1.42 -13.09
CA LEU A 103 1.03 -2.30 -12.83
C LEU A 103 1.19 -3.26 -14.01
N GLU A 104 2.34 -3.24 -14.64
CA GLU A 104 2.76 -4.24 -15.59
C GLU A 104 3.85 -5.10 -14.94
N PHE A 105 3.76 -6.42 -15.07
CA PHE A 105 4.82 -7.30 -14.62
C PHE A 105 5.09 -8.42 -15.61
N THR A 106 6.32 -8.91 -15.61
CA THR A 106 6.78 -10.01 -16.47
C THR A 106 7.39 -11.11 -15.60
N ASP A 107 6.96 -12.35 -15.81
CA ASP A 107 7.55 -13.51 -15.15
C ASP A 107 8.82 -14.01 -15.86
N ASN A 108 9.52 -14.96 -15.23
CA ASN A 108 10.71 -15.59 -15.79
C ASN A 108 10.44 -16.48 -17.02
N GLN A 109 9.17 -16.73 -17.38
CA GLN A 109 8.76 -17.37 -18.63
C GLN A 109 8.55 -16.36 -19.77
N GLY A 110 8.64 -15.06 -19.48
CA GLY A 110 8.43 -13.98 -20.42
C GLY A 110 6.96 -13.59 -20.61
N LYS A 111 6.05 -14.07 -19.76
CA LYS A 111 4.63 -13.69 -19.80
C LYS A 111 4.44 -12.34 -19.09
N SER A 112 4.07 -11.32 -19.86
CA SER A 112 3.70 -10.02 -19.31
C SER A 112 2.20 -9.92 -19.05
N GLN A 113 1.84 -9.29 -17.94
CA GLN A 113 0.45 -8.98 -17.59
C GLN A 113 0.33 -7.52 -17.15
N HIS A 114 -0.76 -6.88 -17.56
CA HIS A 114 -1.06 -5.48 -17.29
C HIS A 114 -2.36 -5.38 -16.51
N HIS A 115 -2.31 -4.72 -15.35
CA HIS A 115 -3.45 -4.60 -14.44
C HIS A 115 -3.53 -3.18 -13.89
N THR A 116 -4.73 -2.62 -13.90
CA THR A 116 -5.00 -1.38 -13.16
C THR A 116 -4.95 -1.71 -11.66
N VAL A 117 -4.15 -0.94 -10.92
CA VAL A 117 -3.96 -1.09 -9.47
C VAL A 117 -4.62 0.02 -8.66
N CYS A 118 -5.16 1.02 -9.37
CA CYS A 118 -5.84 2.18 -8.86
C CYS A 118 -6.67 2.81 -9.99
N GLY A 119 -7.97 2.55 -10.05
CA GLY A 119 -8.80 2.85 -11.23
C GLY A 119 -9.11 4.32 -11.47
N TYR A 120 -9.02 5.15 -10.43
CA TYR A 120 -9.29 6.58 -10.52
C TYR A 120 -8.71 7.26 -9.28
N THR A 121 -7.78 8.18 -9.50
CA THR A 121 -7.09 8.84 -8.39
C THR A 121 -6.68 10.26 -8.79
N GLU A 122 -7.01 11.22 -7.93
CA GLU A 122 -6.55 12.61 -8.04
C GLU A 122 -5.22 12.79 -7.30
N TYR A 123 -4.97 11.93 -6.30
CA TYR A 123 -3.80 11.98 -5.43
C TYR A 123 -2.98 10.69 -5.56
N LEU A 124 -1.67 10.76 -5.32
CA LEU A 124 -0.81 9.58 -5.21
C LEU A 124 -0.75 9.13 -3.75
N SER A 125 -1.90 8.70 -3.21
CA SER A 125 -2.04 8.27 -1.82
C SER A 125 -2.73 6.91 -1.70
N GLY A 126 -2.47 6.23 -0.58
CA GLY A 126 -3.10 4.95 -0.25
C GLY A 126 -2.23 3.73 -0.54
N ASN A 127 -2.87 2.56 -0.59
CA ASN A 127 -2.20 1.28 -0.82
C ASN A 127 -2.89 0.49 -1.92
N SER A 128 -2.12 -0.27 -2.68
CA SER A 128 -2.65 -1.31 -3.56
C SER A 128 -1.97 -2.63 -3.26
N TYR A 129 -2.79 -3.68 -3.17
CA TYR A 129 -2.33 -5.03 -2.87
C TYR A 129 -2.59 -5.93 -4.07
N VAL A 130 -1.51 -6.41 -4.67
CA VAL A 130 -1.56 -7.27 -5.85
C VAL A 130 -1.12 -8.67 -5.43
N THR A 131 -1.99 -9.65 -5.61
CA THR A 131 -1.67 -11.07 -5.39
C THR A 131 -1.63 -11.79 -6.72
N ILE A 132 -0.47 -12.34 -7.05
CA ILE A 132 -0.21 -13.06 -8.30
C ILE A 132 -0.20 -14.54 -7.98
N THR A 133 -1.09 -15.30 -8.61
CA THR A 133 -1.12 -16.77 -8.57
C THR A 133 -0.88 -17.32 -9.97
N ASN A 134 -0.78 -18.65 -10.12
CA ASN A 134 -0.61 -19.26 -11.44
C ASN A 134 -1.77 -18.98 -12.40
N ASP A 135 -3.00 -18.92 -11.87
CA ASP A 135 -4.21 -18.85 -12.68
C ASP A 135 -4.80 -17.44 -12.79
N LYS A 136 -4.58 -16.60 -11.77
CA LYS A 136 -5.19 -15.28 -11.67
C LYS A 136 -4.31 -14.25 -10.98
N VAL A 137 -4.60 -13.00 -11.27
CA VAL A 137 -4.12 -11.84 -10.52
C VAL A 137 -5.30 -11.21 -9.82
N SER A 138 -5.15 -10.91 -8.54
CA SER A 138 -6.14 -10.20 -7.74
C SER A 138 -5.56 -8.88 -7.29
N VAL A 139 -6.32 -7.81 -7.47
CA VAL A 139 -5.98 -6.46 -7.06
C VAL A 139 -6.99 -6.02 -6.00
N VAL A 140 -6.49 -5.51 -4.87
CA VAL A 140 -7.30 -4.81 -3.88
C VAL A 140 -6.83 -3.36 -3.87
N GLU A 141 -7.73 -2.47 -4.28
CA GLU A 141 -7.49 -1.04 -4.41
C GLU A 141 -7.93 -0.32 -3.14
N GLU A 142 -6.98 0.23 -2.39
CA GLU A 142 -7.22 1.10 -1.23
C GLU A 142 -6.60 2.48 -1.50
N CYS A 143 -6.92 3.02 -2.67
CA CYS A 143 -6.47 4.33 -3.16
C CYS A 143 -7.39 5.47 -2.72
N MET A 144 -6.87 6.71 -2.83
CA MET A 144 -7.60 7.96 -2.66
C MET A 144 -7.21 9.00 -3.70
#